data_AF-A0A379W1K3-F1
#
_entry.id   AF-A0A379W1K3-F1
#
_cell.length_a   1.000
_cell.length_b   1.000
_cell.length_c   1.000
_cell.angle_alpha   90.00
_cell.angle_beta   90.00
_cell.angle_gamma   90.00
#
_symmetry.space_group_name_H-M   'P 1'
#
loop_
_entity.id
_entity.type
_entity.pdbx_description
1 polymer ?
#
loop_
_entity_poly.entity_id
_entity_poly.type
_entity_poly.pdbx_seq_one_letter_code
_entity_poly.pdbx_strand_id
1 'polypeptide(L)' 'MRVNNLTPQDLKAYGINDVQDIVYNPSYDTLYQEELNPGLEGYERGVLTNLGAVAVDTGIFYRSFA' A
#
# COMPACT_ATOMS: atom_id res chain seq x y z
N MET A 1 -2.52 23.83 -9.84
CA MET A 1 -3.40 22.77 -9.32
C MET A 1 -3.32 22.81 -7.80
N ARG A 2 -4.44 23.01 -7.10
CA ARG A 2 -4.50 22.78 -5.66
C ARG A 2 -4.65 21.28 -5.46
N VAL A 3 -3.60 20.62 -5.02
CA VAL A 3 -3.67 19.25 -4.50
C VAL A 3 -4.49 19.36 -3.21
N ASN A 4 -5.56 18.57 -3.09
CA ASN A 4 -6.29 18.45 -1.84
C ASN A 4 -5.35 17.72 -0.88
N ASN A 5 -4.56 18.46 -0.11
CA ASN A 5 -3.60 17.90 0.82
C ASN A 5 -4.36 17.25 1.98
N LEU A 6 -4.59 15.93 1.88
CA LEU A 6 -5.07 15.12 2.98
C LEU A 6 -4.09 15.26 4.15
N THR A 7 -4.59 15.67 5.30
CA THR A 7 -3.77 15.90 6.50
C THR A 7 -4.01 14.81 7.54
N PRO A 8 -3.06 14.59 8.47
CA PRO A 8 -3.29 13.72 9.62
C PRO A 8 -4.53 14.08 10.44
N GLN A 9 -4.92 15.37 10.45
CA GLN A 9 -6.11 15.83 11.17
C GLN A 9 -7.41 15.33 10.53
N ASP A 10 -7.44 15.16 9.21
CA ASP A 10 -8.61 14.62 8.49
C ASP A 10 -8.86 13.15 8.87
N LEU A 11 -7.81 12.41 9.24
CA LEU A 11 -7.89 11.00 9.62
C LEU A 11 -8.37 10.78 11.06
N LYS A 12 -8.25 11.80 11.93
CA LYS A 12 -8.72 11.71 13.32
C LYS A 12 -10.23 11.51 13.42
N ALA A 13 -11.00 12.03 12.46
CA ALA A 13 -12.45 11.82 12.40
C ALA A 13 -12.82 10.33 12.30
N TYR A 14 -11.90 9.49 11.79
CA TYR A 14 -12.06 8.04 11.67
C TYR A 14 -11.38 7.27 12.82
N GLY A 15 -10.84 7.96 13.83
CA GLY A 15 -10.15 7.35 14.96
C GLY A 15 -8.69 6.94 14.70
N ILE A 16 -8.11 7.33 13.56
CA ILE A 16 -6.70 7.06 13.25
C ILE A 16 -5.86 8.21 13.84
N ASN A 17 -4.95 7.86 14.76
CA ASN A 17 -4.11 8.81 15.50
C ASN A 17 -2.62 8.53 15.20
N ASP A 18 -1.76 9.48 15.54
CA ASP A 18 -0.29 9.36 15.45
C ASP A 18 0.26 8.96 14.07
N VAL A 19 -0.42 9.42 13.02
CA VAL A 19 -0.02 9.20 11.62
C VAL A 19 1.33 9.85 11.33
N GLN A 20 2.30 9.04 10.90
CA GLN A 20 3.67 9.50 10.61
C GLN A 20 3.78 10.09 9.20
N ASP A 21 3.17 9.43 8.21
CA ASP A 21 3.22 9.83 6.81
C ASP A 21 1.90 9.49 6.09
N ILE A 22 1.60 10.25 5.04
CA ILE A 22 0.42 10.06 4.19
C ILE A 22 0.86 10.08 2.73
N VAL A 23 0.86 8.90 2.11
CA VAL A 23 1.04 8.74 0.67
C VAL A 23 -0.34 8.80 0.00
N TYR A 24 -0.74 10.01 -0.44
CA TYR A 24 -2.05 10.23 -1.06
C TYR A 24 -1.97 10.19 -2.60
N ASN A 25 -2.81 9.36 -3.21
CA ASN A 25 -2.86 9.15 -4.66
C ASN A 25 -1.47 8.82 -5.27
N PRO A 26 -0.82 7.72 -4.80
CA PRO A 26 0.48 7.31 -5.32
C PRO A 26 0.40 7.01 -6.82
N SER A 27 1.49 7.29 -7.54
CA SER A 27 1.65 6.84 -8.91
C SER A 27 1.92 5.34 -8.97
N TYR A 28 1.73 4.73 -10.14
CA TYR A 28 2.11 3.33 -10.35
C TYR A 28 3.61 3.08 -10.12
N ASP A 29 4.48 4.05 -10.47
CA ASP A 29 5.92 3.91 -10.24
C ASP A 29 6.26 3.87 -8.75
N THR A 30 5.60 4.70 -7.93
CA THR A 30 5.75 4.67 -6.48
C THR A 30 5.26 3.33 -5.91
N LEU A 31 4.07 2.86 -6.31
CA LEU A 31 3.55 1.57 -5.88
C LEU A 31 4.49 0.43 -6.22
N TYR A 32 5.00 0.40 -7.46
CA TYR A 32 5.93 -0.61 -7.93
C TYR A 32 7.23 -0.65 -7.11
N GLN A 33 7.77 0.52 -6.74
CA GLN A 33 8.98 0.59 -5.93
C GLN A 33 8.73 0.13 -4.49
N GLU A 34 7.63 0.56 -3.88
CA GLU A 34 7.28 0.19 -2.51
C GLU A 34 6.99 -1.30 -2.40
N GLU A 35 6.24 -1.90 -3.33
CA GLU A 35 5.92 -3.34 -3.33
C GLU A 35 7.14 -4.25 -3.51
N LEU A 36 8.22 -3.75 -4.10
CA LEU A 36 9.47 -4.49 -4.33
C LEU A 36 10.56 -4.14 -3.31
N ASN A 37 10.21 -3.43 -2.24
CA ASN A 37 11.15 -3.06 -1.19
C ASN A 37 11.73 -4.31 -0.51
N PRO A 38 13.07 -4.49 -0.46
CA PRO A 38 13.69 -5.69 0.10
C PRO A 38 13.50 -5.85 1.61
N GLY A 39 13.04 -4.81 2.31
CA GLY A 39 12.70 -4.84 3.73
C GLY A 39 11.30 -5.40 4.04
N LEU A 40 10.48 -5.70 3.02
CA LEU A 40 9.14 -6.24 3.23
C LEU A 40 9.17 -7.71 3.64
N GLU A 41 8.32 -8.05 4.61
CA GLU A 41 8.23 -9.39 5.19
C GLU A 41 6.81 -9.97 5.06
N GLY A 42 6.70 -11.29 5.16
CA GLY A 42 5.41 -11.99 5.16
C GLY A 42 4.57 -11.71 3.90
N TYR A 43 3.33 -11.27 4.12
CA TYR A 43 2.31 -11.03 3.07
C TYR A 43 2.42 -9.64 2.42
N GLU A 44 3.28 -8.77 2.92
CA GLU A 44 3.49 -7.44 2.33
C GLU A 44 4.40 -7.50 1.10
N ARG A 45 5.26 -8.51 1.03
CA ARG A 45 6.29 -8.64 0.01
C ARG A 45 5.71 -8.96 -1.38
N GLY A 46 6.01 -8.10 -2.35
CA GLY A 46 5.80 -8.36 -3.76
C GLY A 46 6.96 -9.12 -4.43
N VAL A 47 6.66 -9.85 -5.50
CA VAL A 47 7.63 -10.55 -6.33
C VAL A 47 7.44 -10.16 -7.79
N LEU A 48 8.50 -9.66 -8.43
CA LEU A 48 8.48 -9.36 -9.86
C LEU A 48 8.46 -10.64 -10.69
N THR A 49 7.42 -10.81 -11.50
CA THR A 49 7.28 -11.93 -12.43
C THR A 49 8.06 -11.71 -13.73
N ASN A 50 8.27 -12.78 -14.50
CA ASN A 50 8.89 -12.70 -15.83
C ASN A 50 8.06 -11.90 -16.85
N LEU A 51 6.77 -11.68 -16.58
CA LEU A 51 5.87 -10.86 -17.40
C LEU A 51 5.92 -9.37 -17.01
N GLY A 52 6.71 -9.00 -15.99
CA GLY A 52 6.84 -7.62 -15.53
C GLY A 52 5.75 -7.15 -14.56
N ALA A 53 4.82 -8.03 -14.17
CA ALA A 53 3.84 -7.73 -13.13
C ALA A 53 4.35 -8.13 -11.75
N VAL A 54 3.94 -7.39 -10.72
CA VAL A 54 4.20 -7.75 -9.32
C VAL A 54 3.12 -8.73 -8.84
N ALA A 55 3.54 -9.83 -8.20
CA ALA A 55 2.68 -10.82 -7.57
C ALA A 55 2.81 -10.76 -6.04
N VAL A 56 1.71 -10.94 -5.32
CA VAL A 56 1.65 -10.96 -3.85
C VAL A 56 0.98 -12.23 -3.35
N ASP A 57 1.25 -12.61 -2.09
CA ASP A 57 0.62 -13.74 -1.41
C ASP A 57 -0.31 -13.23 -0.31
N THR A 58 -1.57 -13.67 -0.33
CA THR A 58 -2.60 -13.31 0.68
C THR A 58 -2.81 -14.39 1.74
N GLY A 59 -1.97 -15.44 1.71
CA GLY A 59 -1.99 -16.54 2.65
C GLY A 59 -3.27 -17.38 2.53
N ILE A 60 -3.87 -17.69 3.68
CA ILE A 60 -5.04 -18.57 3.75
C ILE A 60 -6.34 -17.92 3.25
N PHE A 61 -6.35 -16.60 3.07
CA PHE A 61 -7.52 -15.82 2.67
C PHE A 61 -7.62 -15.65 1.15
N TYR A 62 -7.51 -16.76 0.42
CA TYR A 62 -7.54 -16.77 -1.05
C TYR A 62 -8.93 -16.53 -1.66
N ARG A 63 -10.00 -16.53 -0.84
CA ARG A 63 -11.38 -16.18 -1.24
C ARG A 63 -12.23 -15.78 -0.03
N SER A 64 -13.37 -15.13 -0.30
CA SER A 64 -14.42 -14.94 0.71
C SER A 64 -15.00 -16.30 1.12
N PHE A 65 -15.14 -16.52 2.42
CA PHE A 65 -15.86 -17.67 2.96
C PHE A 65 -17.33 -17.28 3.10
N ALA A 66 -18.15 -17.75 2.16
CA ALA A 66 -19.61 -17.72 2.24
C ALA A 66 -20.12 -19.09 2.67
#